data_AF-A0A436RT44-F1
#
_entry.id   AF-A0A436RT44-F1
#
_cell.length_a   1.000
_cell.length_b   1.000
_cell.length_c   1.000
_cell.angle_alpha   90.00
_cell.angle_beta   90.00
_cell.angle_gamma   90.00
#
_symmetry.space_group_name_H-M   'P 1'
#
loop_
_entity.id
_entity.type
_entity.pdbx_description
1 polymer ?
#
loop_
_entity_poly.entity_id
_entity_poly.type
_entity_poly.pdbx_seq_one_letter_code
_entity_poly.pdbx_strand_id
1 'polypeptide(L)'
;MDPIEKAIRNAFEKGNAEDRAFREKVYRSAFAALDRVLQANPNITVEAAIGRRKAVQAKITEIESEFLPAVPDVTLPPENVVPASNGAPAPRVEAPAGSAAPSVDAPLPPSQSARSPSITIDGPVQP
;
A
#
# COMPACT_ATOMS: atom_id res chain seq x y z
N MET A 1 24.72 -9.59 -6.41
CA MET A 1 23.56 -9.63 -5.51
C MET A 1 22.58 -8.56 -5.94
N ASP A 2 21.29 -8.91 -6.07
CA ASP A 2 20.24 -7.96 -6.40
C ASP A 2 20.14 -6.85 -5.32
N PRO A 3 19.81 -5.60 -5.69
CA PRO A 3 19.71 -4.50 -4.73
C PRO A 3 18.64 -4.78 -3.66
N ILE A 4 17.57 -5.50 -4.03
CA ILE A 4 16.49 -5.91 -3.12
C ILE A 4 16.97 -6.98 -2.14
N GLU A 5 17.71 -7.99 -2.62
CA GLU A 5 18.30 -9.02 -1.75
C GLU A 5 19.23 -8.40 -0.72
N LYS A 6 20.09 -7.47 -1.16
CA LYS A 6 20.98 -6.74 -0.28
C LYS A 6 20.22 -5.94 0.78
N ALA A 7 19.09 -5.32 0.42
CA ALA A 7 18.26 -4.58 1.36
C ALA A 7 17.62 -5.50 2.42
N ILE A 8 17.14 -6.69 2.03
CA ILE A 8 16.59 -7.68 2.97
C ILE A 8 17.66 -8.11 3.96
N ARG A 9 18.83 -8.56 3.47
CA ARG A 9 19.94 -8.98 4.34
C ARG A 9 20.35 -7.87 5.30
N ASN A 10 20.51 -6.63 4.80
CA ASN A 10 20.90 -5.50 5.64
C ASN A 10 19.85 -5.16 6.72
N ALA A 11 18.56 -5.32 6.42
CA ALA A 11 17.50 -5.13 7.40
C ALA A 11 17.55 -6.22 8.48
N PHE A 12 17.86 -7.46 8.11
CA PHE A 12 18.03 -8.58 9.05
C PHE A 12 19.28 -8.45 9.91
N GLU A 13 20.39 -7.98 9.35
CA GLU A 13 21.61 -7.67 10.10
C GLU A 13 21.42 -6.57 11.14
N LYS A 14 20.57 -5.57 10.84
CA LYS A 14 20.31 -4.42 11.73
C LYS A 14 19.16 -4.63 12.71
N GLY A 15 18.28 -5.58 12.40
CA GLY A 15 17.04 -5.83 13.13
C GLY A 15 17.03 -7.19 13.78
N ASN A 16 15.82 -7.68 14.07
CA ASN A 16 15.64 -9.00 14.67
C ASN A 16 15.07 -9.96 13.63
N ALA A 17 15.96 -10.69 12.95
CA ALA A 17 15.57 -11.61 11.89
C ALA A 17 14.85 -12.87 12.39
N GLU A 18 14.97 -13.21 13.68
CA GLU A 18 14.24 -14.32 14.28
C GLU A 18 12.76 -13.96 14.48
N ASP A 19 12.46 -12.68 14.72
CA ASP A 19 11.10 -12.19 14.90
C ASP A 19 10.30 -12.26 13.60
N ARG A 20 9.21 -13.04 13.62
CA ARG A 20 8.34 -13.26 12.46
C ARG A 20 7.68 -11.97 11.99
N ALA A 21 7.27 -11.09 12.91
CA ALA A 21 6.59 -9.84 12.56
C ALA A 21 7.55 -8.86 11.86
N PHE A 22 8.81 -8.80 12.31
CA PHE A 22 9.86 -8.04 11.64
C PHE A 22 10.15 -8.60 10.24
N ARG A 23 10.31 -9.91 10.10
CA ARG A 23 10.53 -10.57 8.79
C ARG A 23 9.44 -10.23 7.79
N GLU A 24 8.17 -10.36 8.18
CA GLU A 24 7.04 -10.04 7.31
C GLU A 24 7.09 -8.59 6.81
N LYS A 25 7.39 -7.63 7.70
CA LYS A 25 7.52 -6.21 7.32
C LYS A 25 8.65 -5.98 6.33
N VAL A 26 9.81 -6.62 6.54
CA VAL A 26 10.95 -6.51 5.64
C VAL A 26 10.62 -7.10 4.27
N TYR A 27 9.98 -8.27 4.21
CA TYR A 27 9.59 -8.89 2.93
C TYR A 27 8.56 -8.05 2.17
N ARG A 28 7.54 -7.52 2.85
CA ARG A 28 6.58 -6.58 2.23
C ARG A 28 7.27 -5.34 1.67
N SER A 29 8.21 -4.76 2.44
CA SER A 29 8.99 -3.61 2.00
C SER A 29 9.88 -3.94 0.80
N ALA A 30 10.47 -5.13 0.76
CA ALA A 30 11.34 -5.56 -0.33
C ALA A 30 10.56 -5.73 -1.64
N PHE A 31 9.37 -6.34 -1.60
CA PHE A 31 8.49 -6.43 -2.76
C PHE A 31 8.01 -5.06 -3.23
N ALA A 32 7.63 -4.17 -2.31
CA ALA A 32 7.24 -2.81 -2.67
C ALA A 32 8.38 -2.02 -3.34
N ALA A 33 9.62 -2.22 -2.88
CA ALA A 33 10.79 -1.63 -3.50
C ALA A 33 11.06 -2.21 -4.90
N LEU A 34 10.93 -3.54 -5.07
CA LEU A 34 11.02 -4.17 -6.39
C LEU A 34 9.97 -3.60 -7.35
N ASP A 35 8.72 -3.52 -6.91
CA ASP A 35 7.61 -3.04 -7.73
C ASP A 35 7.85 -1.59 -8.18
N ARG A 36 8.30 -0.72 -7.26
CA ARG A 36 8.70 0.66 -7.61
C ARG A 36 9.82 0.70 -8.64
N VAL A 37 10.84 -0.16 -8.52
CA VAL A 37 11.93 -0.22 -9.50
C VAL A 37 11.40 -0.66 -10.87
N LEU A 38 10.50 -1.63 -10.92
CA LEU A 38 9.89 -2.08 -12.16
C LEU A 38 9.01 -0.98 -12.79
N GLN A 39 8.20 -0.29 -11.98
CA GLN A 39 7.38 0.84 -12.44
C GLN A 39 8.23 2.02 -12.94
N ALA A 40 9.34 2.33 -12.27
CA ALA A 40 10.24 3.41 -12.65
C ALA A 40 11.07 3.09 -13.92
N ASN A 41 11.14 1.82 -14.32
CA ASN A 41 11.91 1.36 -15.48
C ASN A 41 10.98 0.74 -16.54
N PRO A 42 10.25 1.57 -17.32
CA PRO A 42 9.31 1.09 -18.35
C PRO A 42 10.01 0.34 -19.51
N ASN A 43 11.34 0.42 -19.60
CA ASN A 43 12.14 -0.31 -20.59
C ASN A 43 12.28 -1.81 -20.25
N ILE A 44 11.91 -2.23 -19.05
CA ILE A 44 11.90 -3.64 -18.67
C ILE A 44 10.68 -4.32 -19.28
N THR A 45 10.91 -5.43 -19.99
CA THR A 45 9.82 -6.24 -20.53
C THR A 45 9.02 -6.89 -19.41
N VAL A 46 7.73 -7.14 -19.66
CA VAL A 46 6.85 -7.79 -18.69
C VAL A 46 7.40 -9.16 -18.26
N GLU A 47 7.99 -9.92 -19.19
CA GLU A 47 8.65 -11.20 -18.88
C GLU A 47 9.82 -11.04 -17.91
N ALA A 48 10.68 -10.04 -18.13
CA ALA A 48 11.80 -9.76 -17.22
C ALA A 48 11.31 -9.28 -15.84
N ALA A 49 10.21 -8.51 -15.80
CA ALA A 49 9.56 -8.11 -14.55
C ALA A 49 9.00 -9.32 -13.77
N ILE A 50 8.34 -10.25 -14.46
CA ILE A 50 7.85 -11.51 -13.87
C ILE A 50 9.02 -12.35 -13.35
N GLY A 51 10.09 -12.49 -14.15
CA GLY A 51 11.30 -13.20 -13.77
C GLY A 51 11.94 -12.64 -12.50
N ARG A 52 12.05 -11.31 -12.41
CA ARG A 52 12.55 -10.64 -11.19
C ARG A 52 11.66 -10.88 -9.97
N ARG A 53 10.34 -10.81 -10.11
CA ARG A 53 9.41 -11.07 -9.01
C ARG A 53 9.55 -12.51 -8.49
N LYS A 54 9.67 -13.48 -9.40
CA LYS A 54 9.90 -14.89 -9.06
C LYS A 54 11.26 -15.10 -8.39
N ALA A 55 12.31 -14.45 -8.88
CA ALA A 55 13.64 -14.54 -8.29
C ALA A 55 13.69 -14.02 -6.85
N VAL A 56 13.05 -12.87 -6.58
CA VAL A 56 12.95 -12.32 -5.22
C VAL A 56 12.15 -13.25 -4.30
N GLN A 57 11.04 -13.82 -4.78
CA GLN A 57 10.26 -14.77 -4.01
C GLN A 57 11.07 -16.03 -3.65
N ALA A 58 11.77 -16.62 -4.62
CA ALA A 58 12.63 -17.78 -4.39
C ALA A 58 13.71 -17.47 -3.34
N LYS A 59 14.29 -16.26 -3.37
CA LYS A 59 15.27 -15.83 -2.36
C LYS A 59 14.68 -15.63 -0.99
N ILE A 60 13.47 -15.08 -0.89
CA ILE A 60 12.77 -14.98 0.40
C ILE A 60 12.55 -16.37 1.00
N THR A 61 12.09 -17.35 0.21
CA THR A 61 11.90 -18.73 0.68
C THR A 61 13.19 -19.41 1.12
N GLU A 62 14.29 -19.21 0.38
CA GLU A 62 15.62 -19.69 0.77
C GLU A 62 16.03 -19.10 2.13
N ILE A 63 15.86 -17.78 2.30
CA ILE A 63 16.16 -17.09 3.54
C ILE A 63 15.25 -17.55 4.69
N GLU A 64 13.94 -17.73 4.45
CA GLU A 64 13.00 -18.20 5.47
C GLU A 64 13.34 -19.60 5.98
N SER A 65 13.89 -20.46 5.11
CA SER A 65 14.35 -21.80 5.49
C SER A 65 15.54 -21.78 6.44
N GLU A 66 16.35 -20.72 6.42
CA GLU A 66 17.46 -20.52 7.37
C GLU A 66 16.93 -20.14 8.78
N PHE A 67 15.77 -19.48 8.84
CA PHE A 67 15.18 -18.97 10.09
C PHE A 67 14.08 -19.85 10.68
N LEU A 68 13.65 -20.89 9.98
CA LEU A 68 12.75 -21.90 10.52
C LEU A 68 13.58 -23.07 11.04
N PRO A 69 13.55 -23.41 12.34
CA PRO A 69 14.04 -24.70 12.79
C PRO A 69 13.26 -25.78 12.04
N ALA A 70 13.91 -26.87 11.65
CA ALA A 70 13.32 -27.96 10.88
C ALA A 70 12.16 -28.64 11.63
N VAL A 71 10.98 -28.04 11.60
CA VAL A 71 9.70 -28.65 11.98
C VAL A 71 8.83 -28.73 10.72
N PRO A 72 8.25 -29.91 10.45
CA PRO A 72 7.56 -30.15 9.20
C PRO A 72 6.22 -29.40 9.18
N ASP A 73 5.95 -28.80 8.02
CA ASP A 73 4.66 -28.64 7.38
C ASP A 73 3.48 -28.17 8.26
N VAL A 74 3.26 -26.85 8.30
CA VAL A 74 1.91 -26.32 8.48
C VAL A 74 1.44 -25.81 7.12
N THR A 75 0.83 -26.73 6.36
CA THR A 75 -0.22 -26.49 5.37
C THR A 75 -0.76 -25.05 5.35
N LEU A 76 -0.35 -24.26 4.36
CA LEU A 76 -1.09 -23.06 3.95
C LEU A 76 -2.08 -23.48 2.86
N PRO A 77 -3.41 -23.36 3.06
CA PRO A 77 -4.33 -23.46 1.94
C PRO A 77 -4.02 -22.35 0.92
N PRO A 78 -4.19 -22.61 -0.39
CA PRO A 78 -3.86 -21.65 -1.44
C PRO A 78 -4.86 -20.49 -1.40
N GLU A 79 -4.52 -19.41 -0.68
CA GLU A 79 -5.25 -18.16 -0.78
C GLU A 79 -4.87 -17.45 -2.09
N ASN A 80 -5.64 -17.83 -3.11
CA ASN A 80 -6.31 -16.91 -4.01
C ASN A 80 -5.41 -15.91 -4.75
N VAL A 81 -4.96 -16.33 -5.91
CA VAL A 81 -4.67 -15.44 -7.04
C VAL A 81 -5.91 -14.59 -7.34
N VAL A 82 -5.96 -13.37 -6.79
CA VAL A 82 -6.71 -12.26 -7.40
C VAL A 82 -5.70 -11.22 -7.89
N PRO A 83 -5.55 -11.01 -9.21
CA PRO A 83 -4.81 -9.86 -9.69
C PRO A 83 -5.69 -8.63 -9.46
N ALA A 84 -5.56 -7.98 -8.29
CA ALA A 84 -6.19 -6.69 -8.05
C ALA A 84 -5.40 -5.60 -8.80
N SER A 85 -5.67 -5.49 -10.10
CA SER A 85 -5.37 -4.30 -10.86
C SER A 85 -6.41 -3.23 -10.52
N ASN A 86 -5.92 -2.02 -10.21
CA ASN A 86 -6.62 -0.74 -10.14
C ASN A 86 -7.69 -0.48 -9.05
N GLY A 87 -7.37 0.48 -8.18
CA GLY A 87 -8.36 1.40 -7.62
C GLY A 87 -8.22 1.67 -6.13
N ALA A 88 -7.38 2.65 -5.75
CA ALA A 88 -7.66 3.46 -4.55
C ALA A 88 -9.02 4.19 -4.77
N PRO A 89 -9.85 4.49 -3.75
CA PRO A 89 -9.40 5.20 -2.55
C PRO A 89 -10.03 4.81 -1.18
N ALA A 90 -9.24 5.11 -0.14
CA ALA A 90 -9.60 5.57 1.22
C ALA A 90 -10.31 4.62 2.24
N PRO A 91 -9.99 4.76 3.54
CA PRO A 91 -10.39 3.83 4.59
C PRO A 91 -11.82 4.15 5.10
N ARG A 92 -12.67 3.12 5.16
CA ARG A 92 -13.97 3.16 5.84
C ARG A 92 -13.82 2.44 7.18
N VAL A 93 -13.82 3.20 8.28
CA VAL A 93 -13.89 2.65 9.64
C VAL A 93 -15.35 2.33 9.98
N GLU A 94 -15.54 1.18 10.61
CA GLU A 94 -16.80 0.52 10.97
C GLU A 94 -17.64 1.21 12.05
N ALA A 95 -18.89 0.76 12.13
CA ALA A 95 -20.05 1.27 12.88
C ALA A 95 -20.02 1.04 14.42
N PRO A 96 -21.06 1.44 15.17
CA PRO A 96 -22.17 0.50 15.37
C PRO A 96 -23.59 1.13 15.40
N ALA A 97 -24.57 0.25 15.28
CA ALA A 97 -26.01 0.50 15.32
C ALA A 97 -26.53 0.89 16.71
N GLY A 98 -27.60 1.70 16.71
CA GLY A 98 -28.69 1.59 17.69
C GLY A 98 -28.63 2.50 18.92
N SER A 99 -29.10 3.74 18.80
CA SER A 99 -29.96 4.36 19.82
C SER A 99 -30.82 5.45 19.20
N ALA A 100 -32.08 5.43 19.61
CA ALA A 100 -33.21 6.13 19.03
C ALA A 100 -33.13 7.66 19.09
N ALA A 101 -33.90 8.29 18.19
CA ALA A 101 -34.02 9.73 17.93
C ALA A 101 -34.49 10.56 19.15
N PRO A 102 -34.36 11.90 19.03
CA PRO A 102 -35.58 12.70 19.02
C PRO A 102 -35.69 13.56 17.75
N SER A 103 -36.92 13.66 17.26
CA SER A 103 -37.33 14.51 16.13
C SER A 103 -36.87 15.95 16.32
N VAL A 104 -36.36 16.56 15.24
CA VAL A 104 -36.29 18.02 15.13
C VAL A 104 -36.97 18.44 13.83
N ASP A 105 -38.15 19.02 14.03
CA ASP A 105 -38.94 19.80 13.09
C ASP A 105 -38.08 20.95 12.49
N ALA A 106 -38.37 21.34 11.25
CA ALA A 106 -37.64 22.31 10.41
C ALA A 106 -37.69 23.77 10.95
N PRO A 107 -37.31 24.86 10.24
CA PRO A 107 -36.32 25.11 9.15
C PRO A 107 -35.40 26.37 9.37
N LEU A 108 -34.23 26.43 8.69
CA LEU A 108 -33.43 27.61 8.19
C LEU A 108 -32.91 28.68 9.22
N PRO A 109 -31.76 29.40 9.00
CA PRO A 109 -31.17 29.90 7.74
C PRO A 109 -29.65 29.63 7.53
N PRO A 110 -29.09 29.93 6.33
CA PRO A 110 -27.69 29.65 6.01
C PRO A 110 -26.76 30.77 6.53
N SER A 111 -25.87 30.45 7.48
CA SER A 111 -24.68 31.29 7.72
C SER A 111 -23.56 30.86 6.76
N GLN A 112 -23.74 31.26 5.51
CA GLN A 112 -22.75 31.20 4.46
C GLN A 112 -21.64 32.22 4.78
N SER A 113 -20.61 31.82 5.52
CA SER A 113 -19.36 32.59 5.57
C SER A 113 -18.59 32.37 4.27
N ALA A 114 -19.16 32.87 3.17
CA ALA A 114 -18.47 33.05 1.92
C ALA A 114 -17.49 34.23 2.09
N ARG A 115 -16.23 33.94 2.42
CA ARG A 115 -15.14 34.86 2.07
C ARG A 115 -14.85 34.69 0.59
N SER A 116 -15.57 35.45 -0.23
CA SER A 116 -15.25 35.64 -1.65
C SER A 116 -13.90 36.37 -1.76
N PRO A 117 -12.94 35.91 -2.58
CA PRO A 117 -11.87 36.79 -3.03
C PRO A 117 -12.44 37.78 -4.05
N SER A 118 -12.23 39.07 -3.79
CA SER A 118 -12.61 40.17 -4.66
C SER A 118 -11.75 40.13 -5.93
N ILE A 119 -12.34 39.82 -7.09
CA ILE A 119 -11.72 40.00 -8.39
C ILE A 119 -12.50 41.10 -9.12
N THR A 120 -11.90 42.29 -9.22
CA THR A 120 -12.46 43.40 -9.99
C THR A 120 -12.01 43.21 -11.43
N ILE A 121 -12.94 42.87 -12.32
CA ILE A 121 -12.73 42.91 -13.77
C ILE A 121 -13.21 44.30 -14.21
N ASP A 122 -12.25 45.21 -14.39
CA ASP A 122 -12.49 46.50 -15.03
C ASP A 122 -12.57 46.26 -16.54
N GLY A 123 -13.78 46.36 -17.09
CA GLY A 123 -14.07 46.26 -18.52
C GLY A 123 -14.47 47.64 -19.08
N PRO A 124 -13.97 48.04 -20.25
CA PRO A 124 -14.09 49.41 -20.75
C PRO A 124 -15.50 49.70 -21.27
N VAL A 125 -16.03 50.88 -20.93
CA VAL A 125 -17.25 51.42 -21.57
C VAL A 125 -16.83 52.19 -22.84
N GLN A 126 -17.34 51.75 -24.00
CA GLN A 126 -17.39 52.49 -25.27
C GLN A 126 -18.85 52.88 -25.55
N PRO A 127 -19.16 53.76 -26.52
CA PRO A 127 -18.39 54.88 -27.10
C PRO A 127 -18.93 56.26 -26.68
#